data_AF-A0A8J5J3F7-F1
#
_entry.id   AF-A0A8J5J3F7-F1
#
_cell.length_a   1.000
_cell.length_b   1.000
_cell.length_c   1.000
_cell.angle_alpha   90.00
_cell.angle_beta   90.00
_cell.angle_gamma   90.00
#
_symmetry.space_group_name_H-M   'P 1'
#
loop_
_entity.id
_entity.type
_entity.pdbx_description
1 polymer ?
#
loop_
_entity_poly.entity_id
_entity_poly.type
_entity_poly.pdbx_seq_one_letter_code
_entity_poly.pdbx_strand_id
1 'polypeptide(L)'
;MFLSEQFGSITIREDSEFENAELAQLRLVSLVSSGATVESNTAVFSKLVEGANGEYGIMAADFVDFDELHPYRSSERLRHDTTTSLMVRAIPSTNGNPPVVVVTRWTCLKLYHSNTYATQKLETGLMDCSVCWVDTAQKCVEEQLMNAAVFNSPQPF
;
A
#
# COMPACT_ATOMS: atom_id res chain seq x y z
N MET A 1 -5.04 5.41 -11.20
CA MET A 1 -4.97 3.94 -11.29
C MET A 1 -6.11 3.37 -10.45
N PHE A 2 -6.94 2.47 -11.01
CA PHE A 2 -7.97 1.79 -10.22
C PHE A 2 -7.31 0.61 -9.51
N LEU A 3 -7.02 0.77 -8.21
CA LEU A 3 -6.49 -0.28 -7.33
C LEU A 3 -7.23 -1.61 -7.56
N SER A 4 -8.55 -1.55 -7.79
CA SER A 4 -9.42 -2.72 -7.98
C SER A 4 -9.00 -3.74 -9.04
N GLU A 5 -8.44 -3.32 -10.19
CA GLU A 5 -8.00 -4.27 -11.22
C GLU A 5 -6.77 -5.07 -10.80
N GLN A 6 -5.95 -4.49 -9.93
CA GLN A 6 -4.65 -5.02 -9.55
C GLN A 6 -4.71 -5.98 -8.36
N PHE A 7 -5.70 -5.78 -7.48
CA PHE A 7 -5.97 -6.67 -6.35
C PHE A 7 -6.83 -7.89 -6.73
N GLY A 8 -7.37 -7.98 -7.96
CA GLY A 8 -8.40 -8.96 -8.30
C GLY A 8 -9.65 -8.87 -7.40
N SER A 9 -9.82 -7.72 -6.76
CA SER A 9 -10.84 -7.43 -5.75
C SER A 9 -11.33 -6.00 -5.94
N ILE A 10 -12.62 -5.76 -5.76
CA ILE A 10 -13.16 -4.40 -5.94
C ILE A 10 -12.80 -3.61 -4.68
N THR A 11 -11.89 -2.64 -4.80
CA THR A 11 -11.45 -1.80 -3.68
C THR A 11 -11.87 -0.35 -3.90
N ILE A 12 -12.53 0.25 -2.91
CA ILE A 12 -12.93 1.65 -2.88
C ILE A 12 -12.26 2.37 -1.71
N ARG A 13 -12.06 3.68 -1.86
CA ARG A 13 -11.59 4.58 -0.79
C ARG A 13 -12.81 5.29 -0.19
N GLU A 14 -12.94 5.27 1.14
CA GLU A 14 -14.12 5.79 1.88
C GLU A 14 -13.83 7.06 2.70
N ASP A 15 -12.62 7.62 2.64
CA ASP A 15 -12.28 8.87 3.32
C ASP A 15 -12.43 10.11 2.41
N SER A 16 -12.48 11.28 3.04
CA SER A 16 -12.30 12.58 2.41
C SER A 16 -10.80 12.88 2.35
N GLU A 17 -10.26 13.20 1.17
CA GLU A 17 -8.82 13.43 0.87
C GLU A 17 -8.02 14.15 1.99
N PHE A 18 -7.56 13.41 3.00
CA PHE A 18 -6.63 13.88 4.01
C PHE A 18 -5.24 13.40 3.63
N GLU A 19 -4.63 14.13 2.70
CA GLU A 19 -3.31 13.80 2.16
C GLU A 19 -2.48 15.03 1.84
N ASN A 20 -1.18 14.91 2.07
CA ASN A 20 -0.13 15.79 1.58
C ASN A 20 1.07 14.94 1.15
N ALA A 21 2.18 15.58 0.77
CA ALA A 21 3.36 14.88 0.25
C ALA A 21 4.00 13.88 1.22
N GLU A 22 3.85 14.08 2.54
CA GLU A 22 4.51 13.28 3.59
C GLU A 22 3.52 12.52 4.50
N LEU A 23 2.22 12.78 4.38
CA LEU A 23 1.18 12.21 5.24
C LEU A 23 -0.07 11.91 4.43
N ALA A 24 -0.63 10.72 4.59
CA ALA A 24 -1.95 10.37 4.09
C ALA A 24 -2.68 9.49 5.10
N GLN A 25 -4.00 9.61 5.17
CA GLN A 25 -4.84 8.55 5.71
C GLN A 25 -5.53 7.84 4.54
N LEU A 26 -5.57 6.51 4.62
CA LEU A 26 -6.17 5.64 3.61
C LEU A 26 -7.18 4.73 4.28
N ARG A 27 -8.46 5.04 4.09
CA ARG A 27 -9.59 4.17 4.45
C ARG A 27 -10.06 3.40 3.22
N LEU A 28 -9.77 2.11 3.18
CA LEU A 28 -10.07 1.26 2.04
C LEU A 28 -11.07 0.17 2.40
N VAL A 29 -11.94 -0.15 1.46
CA VAL A 29 -12.87 -1.28 1.56
C VAL A 29 -12.76 -2.13 0.32
N SER A 30 -12.44 -3.41 0.51
CA SER A 30 -12.19 -4.38 -0.54
C SER A 30 -13.22 -5.52 -0.49
N LEU A 31 -13.85 -5.81 -1.63
CA LEU A 31 -14.62 -7.03 -1.84
C LEU A 31 -13.69 -8.11 -2.41
N VAL A 32 -13.28 -9.06 -1.56
CA VAL A 32 -12.35 -10.13 -1.95
C VAL A 32 -13.08 -11.28 -2.66
N SER A 33 -12.30 -12.12 -3.35
CA SER A 33 -12.78 -13.27 -4.13
C SER A 33 -13.67 -14.25 -3.34
N SER A 34 -13.50 -14.32 -2.02
CA SER A 34 -14.35 -15.13 -1.13
C SER A 34 -15.77 -14.59 -0.94
N GLY A 35 -16.05 -13.37 -1.44
CA GLY A 35 -17.29 -12.63 -1.24
C GLY A 35 -17.33 -11.83 0.07
N ALA A 36 -16.27 -11.90 0.89
CA ALA A 36 -16.17 -11.11 2.10
C ALA A 36 -15.80 -9.65 1.80
N THR A 37 -16.31 -8.74 2.62
CA THR A 37 -15.88 -7.34 2.63
C THR A 37 -14.83 -7.15 3.71
N VAL A 38 -13.68 -6.60 3.32
CA VAL A 38 -12.54 -6.32 4.20
C VAL A 38 -12.36 -4.80 4.23
N GLU A 39 -12.22 -4.21 5.41
CA GLU A 39 -11.83 -2.82 5.57
C GLU A 39 -10.44 -2.68 6.18
N SER A 40 -9.72 -1.65 5.76
CA SER A 40 -8.48 -1.18 6.36
C SER A 40 -8.55 0.34 6.54
N ASN A 41 -7.90 0.83 7.59
CA ASN A 41 -7.77 2.25 7.87
C ASN A 41 -6.35 2.50 8.34
N THR A 42 -5.56 3.18 7.52
CA THR A 42 -4.11 3.26 7.72
C THR A 42 -3.65 4.71 7.64
N ALA A 43 -2.90 5.16 8.64
CA ALA A 43 -2.15 6.40 8.57
C ALA A 43 -0.77 6.10 7.98
N VAL A 44 -0.39 6.82 6.93
CA VAL A 44 0.85 6.65 6.18
C VAL A 44 1.68 7.91 6.31
N PHE A 45 2.92 7.75 6.74
CA PHE A 45 3.94 8.78 6.79
C PHE A 45 5.05 8.43 5.82
N SER A 46 5.55 9.40 5.06
CA SER A 46 6.66 9.22 4.14
C SER A 46 7.61 10.40 4.22
N LYS A 47 8.88 10.15 3.91
CA LYS A 47 9.90 11.20 3.84
C LYS A 47 11.02 10.80 2.89
N LEU A 48 11.46 11.74 2.06
CA LEU A 48 12.73 11.65 1.34
C LEU A 48 13.83 12.22 2.23
N VAL A 49 14.91 11.48 2.44
CA VAL A 49 16.02 11.85 3.31
C VAL A 49 17.30 11.90 2.51
N GLU A 50 18.02 13.02 2.61
CA GLU A 50 19.39 13.15 2.12
C GLU A 50 20.34 12.47 3.12
N GLY A 51 20.96 11.36 2.71
CA GLY A 51 21.93 10.61 3.50
C GLY A 51 23.37 10.85 3.04
N ALA A 52 24.34 10.50 3.89
CA ALA A 52 25.76 10.56 3.55
C ALA A 52 26.14 9.70 2.32
N ASN A 53 25.35 8.68 2.01
CA ASN A 53 25.55 7.76 0.89
C ASN A 53 24.53 7.99 -0.24
N GLY A 54 23.89 9.16 -0.29
CA GLY A 54 22.83 9.49 -1.25
C GLY A 54 21.44 9.53 -0.63
N GLU A 55 20.46 9.88 -1.46
CA GLU A 55 19.06 10.01 -1.07
C GLU A 55 18.39 8.64 -0.87
N TYR A 56 17.52 8.56 0.13
CA TYR A 56 16.65 7.41 0.34
C TYR A 56 15.28 7.85 0.85
N GLY A 57 14.25 7.14 0.41
CA GLY A 57 12.88 7.31 0.89
C GLY A 57 12.61 6.38 2.06
N ILE A 58 11.90 6.87 3.06
CA ILE A 58 11.31 6.04 4.12
C ILE A 58 9.80 6.22 4.13
N MET A 59 9.09 5.15 4.47
CA MET A 59 7.66 5.16 4.73
C MET A 59 7.37 4.33 5.97
N ALA A 60 6.54 4.85 6.86
CA ALA A 60 5.96 4.13 7.97
C ALA A 60 4.43 4.24 7.87
N ALA A 61 3.75 3.13 8.05
CA ALA A 61 2.30 3.08 8.02
C ALA A 61 1.80 2.26 9.22
N ASP A 62 0.75 2.73 9.87
CA ASP A 62 0.12 2.00 10.97
C ASP A 62 -1.40 2.13 10.92
N PHE A 63 -2.08 1.15 11.49
CA PHE A 63 -3.53 1.11 11.46
C PHE A 63 -4.13 2.13 12.45
N VAL A 64 -5.29 2.68 12.10
CA VAL A 64 -6.06 3.56 12.97
C VAL A 64 -6.93 2.69 13.87
N ASP A 65 -6.59 2.62 15.17
CA ASP A 65 -7.28 1.70 16.08
C ASP A 65 -8.72 2.12 16.38
N PHE A 66 -8.91 3.43 16.54
CA PHE A 66 -10.19 4.06 16.87
C PHE A 66 -10.42 5.28 15.98
N ASP A 67 -11.57 5.28 15.31
CA ASP A 67 -12.00 6.34 14.40
C ASP A 67 -13.43 6.74 14.79
N GLU A 68 -13.57 7.91 15.40
CA GLU A 68 -14.87 8.43 15.84
C GLU A 68 -15.77 8.83 14.67
N LEU A 69 -15.16 9.31 13.58
CA LEU A 69 -15.88 9.77 12.40
C LEU A 69 -16.41 8.58 11.58
N HIS A 70 -15.63 7.50 11.54
CA HIS A 70 -15.96 6.29 10.82
C HIS A 70 -15.72 5.01 11.67
N PRO A 71 -16.61 4.72 12.63
CA PRO A 71 -16.47 3.57 13.51
C PRO A 71 -16.42 2.23 12.76
N TYR A 72 -15.64 1.28 13.28
CA TYR A 72 -15.56 -0.08 12.73
C TYR A 72 -16.90 -0.81 12.79
N ARG A 73 -17.33 -1.39 11.66
CA ARG A 73 -18.56 -2.18 11.52
C ARG A 73 -18.28 -3.68 11.49
N SER A 74 -18.01 -4.26 12.65
CA SER A 74 -17.61 -5.67 12.78
C SER A 74 -18.65 -6.70 12.30
N SER A 75 -19.92 -6.32 12.22
CA SER A 75 -20.99 -7.17 11.69
C SER A 75 -21.06 -7.18 10.16
N GLU A 76 -20.49 -6.18 9.50
CA GLU A 76 -20.56 -5.99 8.04
C GLU A 76 -19.24 -6.34 7.36
N ARG A 77 -18.12 -6.10 8.05
CA ARG A 77 -16.79 -6.09 7.44
C ARG A 77 -15.75 -6.72 8.36
N LEU A 78 -14.81 -7.42 7.74
CA LEU A 78 -13.59 -7.88 8.40
C LEU A 78 -12.62 -6.72 8.53
N ARG A 79 -11.87 -6.68 9.63
CA ARG A 79 -10.83 -5.68 9.85
C ARG A 79 -9.47 -6.22 9.47
N HIS A 80 -8.75 -5.46 8.64
CA HIS A 80 -7.39 -5.71 8.19
C HIS A 80 -6.48 -4.59 8.70
N ASP A 81 -5.80 -4.87 9.81
CA ASP A 81 -4.89 -3.92 10.46
C ASP A 81 -3.45 -4.27 10.09
N THR A 82 -2.74 -3.29 9.52
CA THR A 82 -1.34 -3.47 9.14
C THR A 82 -0.45 -2.40 9.76
N THR A 83 0.72 -2.85 10.19
CA THR A 83 1.85 -1.97 10.54
C THR A 83 2.96 -2.27 9.55
N THR A 84 3.41 -1.26 8.82
CA THR A 84 4.42 -1.40 7.76
C THR A 84 5.53 -0.38 7.93
N SER A 85 6.76 -0.82 7.70
CA SER A 85 7.93 0.06 7.54
C SER A 85 8.64 -0.28 6.24
N LEU A 86 8.98 0.74 5.45
CA LEU A 86 9.58 0.59 4.13
C LEU A 86 10.70 1.60 3.94
N MET A 87 11.77 1.18 3.27
CA MET A 87 12.84 2.03 2.79
C MET A 87 13.05 1.79 1.29
N VAL A 88 13.20 2.86 0.53
CA VAL A 88 13.58 2.86 -0.88
C VAL A 88 14.93 3.54 -1.03
N ARG A 89 15.87 2.91 -1.72
CA ARG A 89 17.17 3.53 -2.04
C ARG A 89 17.61 3.15 -3.44
N ALA A 90 18.33 4.05 -4.11
CA ALA A 90 19.04 3.73 -5.34
C ALA A 90 20.42 3.16 -5.00
N ILE A 91 20.79 2.06 -5.64
CA ILE A 91 22.17 1.55 -5.64
C ILE A 91 22.82 2.00 -6.95
N PRO A 92 23.85 2.87 -6.89
CA PRO A 92 24.60 3.29 -8.07
C PRO A 92 25.23 2.09 -8.76
N SER A 93 25.20 2.08 -10.09
CA SER A 93 25.88 1.04 -10.88
C SER A 93 27.37 1.32 -10.95
N THR A 94 28.19 0.28 -10.74
CA THR A 94 29.65 0.37 -10.81
C THR A 94 30.21 0.08 -12.21
N ASN A 95 29.40 -0.44 -13.15
CA ASN A 95 29.88 -1.01 -14.42
C ASN A 95 29.06 -0.57 -15.68
N GLY A 96 28.49 0.64 -15.67
CA GLY A 96 27.73 1.17 -16.83
C GLY A 96 26.31 0.60 -16.99
N ASN A 97 25.87 -0.27 -16.10
CA ASN A 97 24.46 -0.69 -16.00
C ASN A 97 23.58 0.46 -15.47
N PRO A 98 22.25 0.44 -15.71
CA PRO A 98 21.34 1.37 -15.05
C PRO A 98 21.37 1.18 -13.52
N PRO A 99 21.08 2.25 -12.74
CA PRO A 99 20.97 2.15 -11.29
C PRO A 99 19.83 1.20 -10.89
N VAL A 100 20.00 0.49 -9.78
CA VAL A 100 18.99 -0.44 -9.27
C VAL A 100 18.28 0.20 -8.08
N VAL A 101 16.95 0.25 -8.12
CA VAL A 101 16.15 0.66 -6.96
C VAL A 101 15.94 -0.55 -6.07
N VAL A 102 16.30 -0.41 -4.79
CA VAL A 102 16.09 -1.43 -3.77
C VAL A 102 15.04 -0.94 -2.78
N VAL A 103 13.96 -1.72 -2.68
CA VAL A 103 12.92 -1.55 -1.68
C VAL A 103 13.10 -2.60 -0.60
N THR A 104 13.25 -2.18 0.66
CA THR A 104 13.26 -3.06 1.82
C THR A 104 12.00 -2.79 2.63
N ARG A 105 11.16 -3.80 2.84
CA ARG A 105 9.88 -3.66 3.54
C ARG A 105 9.75 -4.70 4.64
N TRP A 106 9.17 -4.29 5.76
CA TRP A 106 8.62 -5.17 6.78
C TRP A 106 7.15 -4.80 7.01
N THR A 107 6.29 -5.81 7.13
CA THR A 107 4.86 -5.63 7.38
C THR A 107 4.41 -6.67 8.41
N CYS A 108 3.70 -6.22 9.42
CA CYS A 108 2.96 -7.06 10.36
C CYS A 108 1.46 -6.91 10.09
N LEU A 109 0.76 -8.03 10.11
CA LEU A 109 -0.68 -8.09 9.91
C LEU A 109 -1.34 -8.59 11.19
N LYS A 110 -2.32 -7.83 11.68
CA LYS A 110 -3.18 -8.24 12.79
C LYS A 110 -4.55 -8.65 12.24
N LEU A 111 -4.87 -9.92 12.41
CA LEU A 111 -6.14 -10.51 12.00
C LEU A 111 -7.10 -10.55 13.18
N TYR A 112 -8.29 -9.97 13.01
CA TYR A 112 -9.37 -10.06 13.99
C TYR A 112 -10.30 -11.21 13.61
N HIS A 113 -10.41 -12.18 14.51
CA HIS A 113 -11.31 -13.31 14.34
C HIS A 113 -12.74 -12.86 14.64
N SER A 114 -13.61 -12.76 13.63
CA SER A 114 -15.05 -12.62 13.87
C SER A 114 -15.64 -14.00 14.15
N ASN A 115 -16.44 -14.13 15.20
CA ASN A 115 -17.04 -15.40 15.64
C ASN A 115 -18.17 -15.90 14.70
N THR A 116 -18.41 -15.22 13.57
CA THR A 116 -19.61 -15.36 12.74
C THR A 116 -19.38 -15.96 11.35
N TYR A 117 -18.15 -16.24 10.91
CA TYR A 117 -17.90 -16.77 9.56
C TYR A 117 -16.80 -17.84 9.50
N ALA A 118 -17.10 -18.93 8.79
CA ALA A 118 -16.32 -20.16 8.73
C ALA A 118 -14.88 -19.98 8.20
N THR A 119 -13.98 -20.75 8.81
CA THR A 119 -12.65 -20.33 9.25
C THR A 119 -11.49 -20.64 8.31
N GLN A 120 -11.72 -20.76 6.99
CA GLN A 120 -10.64 -21.14 6.06
C GLN A 120 -10.59 -20.33 4.76
N LYS A 121 -11.75 -20.04 4.16
CA LYS A 121 -11.83 -19.12 3.00
C LYS A 121 -11.46 -17.67 3.34
N LEU A 122 -11.59 -17.32 4.62
CA LEU A 122 -11.33 -15.98 5.15
C LEU A 122 -9.83 -15.67 5.19
N GLU A 123 -9.05 -16.62 5.72
CA GLU A 123 -7.60 -16.47 5.86
C GLU A 123 -6.94 -16.35 4.49
N THR A 124 -7.38 -17.15 3.51
CA THR A 124 -6.93 -17.02 2.12
C THR A 124 -7.24 -15.63 1.56
N GLY A 125 -8.47 -15.12 1.72
CA GLY A 125 -8.83 -13.79 1.22
C GLY A 125 -8.07 -12.62 1.88
N LEU A 126 -7.78 -12.72 3.19
CA LEU A 126 -6.96 -11.75 3.93
C LEU A 126 -5.49 -11.80 3.53
N MET A 127 -4.96 -13.00 3.27
CA MET A 127 -3.61 -13.18 2.73
C MET A 127 -3.50 -12.64 1.30
N ASP A 128 -4.51 -12.87 0.46
CA ASP A 128 -4.58 -12.36 -0.90
C ASP A 128 -4.55 -10.81 -0.90
N CYS A 129 -5.35 -10.15 -0.05
CA CYS A 129 -5.30 -8.68 0.12
C CYS A 129 -3.91 -8.17 0.52
N SER A 130 -3.23 -8.88 1.41
CA SER A 130 -1.92 -8.47 1.93
C SER A 130 -0.81 -8.64 0.89
N VAL A 131 -0.87 -9.71 0.09
CA VAL A 131 0.11 -10.01 -0.97
C VAL A 131 -0.09 -9.07 -2.16
N CYS A 132 -1.34 -8.84 -2.57
CA CYS A 132 -1.65 -7.97 -3.70
C CYS A 132 -1.19 -6.51 -3.49
N TRP A 133 -1.07 -6.03 -2.25
CA TRP A 133 -0.59 -4.66 -1.99
C TRP A 133 0.87 -4.47 -2.42
N VAL A 134 1.68 -5.52 -2.31
CA VAL A 134 3.11 -5.51 -2.67
C VAL A 134 3.31 -5.37 -4.16
N ASP A 135 2.69 -6.27 -4.91
CA ASP A 135 2.74 -6.26 -6.38
C ASP A 135 2.11 -4.98 -6.92
N THR A 136 1.11 -4.47 -6.20
CA THR A 136 0.46 -3.21 -6.55
C THR A 136 1.40 -2.03 -6.38
N ALA A 137 2.01 -1.88 -5.21
CA ALA A 137 2.94 -0.79 -4.93
C ALA A 137 4.15 -0.82 -5.88
N GLN A 138 4.70 -2.00 -6.19
CA GLN A 138 5.81 -2.13 -7.13
C GLN A 138 5.41 -1.65 -8.53
N LYS A 139 4.31 -2.16 -9.08
CA LYS A 139 3.80 -1.76 -10.39
C LYS A 139 3.43 -0.27 -10.44
N CYS A 140 2.85 0.29 -9.38
CA CYS A 140 2.59 1.73 -9.27
C CYS A 140 3.89 2.54 -9.39
N VAL A 141 4.95 2.11 -8.71
CA VAL A 141 6.27 2.76 -8.79
C VAL A 141 6.85 2.61 -10.20
N GLU A 142 6.77 1.42 -10.80
CA GLU A 142 7.20 1.19 -12.18
C GLU A 142 6.46 2.10 -13.17
N GLU A 143 5.13 2.20 -13.07
CA GLU A 143 4.31 3.07 -13.92
C GLU A 143 4.63 4.56 -13.72
N GLN A 144 4.79 5.01 -12.48
CA GLN A 144 5.17 6.39 -12.17
C GLN A 144 6.55 6.73 -12.74
N LEU A 145 7.52 5.82 -12.62
CA LEU A 145 8.86 5.97 -13.19
C LEU A 145 8.83 5.97 -14.72
N MET A 146 8.04 5.10 -15.34
CA MET A 146 7.85 5.08 -16.80
C MET A 146 7.22 6.39 -17.29
N ASN A 147 6.19 6.88 -16.63
CA ASN A 147 5.54 8.14 -16.97
C ASN A 147 6.49 9.33 -16.81
N ALA A 148 7.28 9.37 -15.73
CA ALA A 148 8.29 10.40 -15.52
C ALA A 148 9.41 10.35 -16.58
N ALA A 149 9.83 9.15 -17.02
CA ALA A 149 10.81 9.00 -18.09
C ALA A 149 10.28 9.48 -19.45
N VAL A 150 9.01 9.19 -19.76
CA VAL A 150 8.34 9.69 -20.98
C VAL A 150 8.24 11.21 -20.96
N PHE A 151 7.89 11.83 -19.83
CA PHE A 151 7.84 13.29 -19.70
C PHE A 151 9.21 13.98 -19.81
N ASN A 152 10.28 13.31 -19.38
CA ASN A 152 11.65 13.85 -19.43
C ASN A 152 12.41 13.48 -20.72
N SER A 153 11.74 12.85 -21.69
CA SER A 153 12.34 12.55 -22.99
C SER A 153 12.47 13.84 -23.81
N PRO A 154 13.65 14.17 -24.39
CA PRO A 154 13.76 15.33 -25.26
C PRO A 154 12.80 15.16 -26.43
N GLN A 155 11.93 16.15 -26.64
CA GLN A 155 11.01 16.12 -27.78
C GLN A 155 11.83 16.13 -29.08
N PRO A 156 11.50 15.26 -30.05
CA PRO A 156 12.12 15.34 -31.37
C PRO A 156 11.70 16.67 -32.01
N PHE A 157 12.71 17.44 -32.46
CA PHE A 157 12.52 18.64 -33.26
C PHE A 157 11.81 18.34 -34.59
#